data_AF-A0A6A7ZHL7-F1
#
_entry.id   AF-A0A6A7ZHL7-F1
#
_cell.length_a   1.000
_cell.length_b   1.000
_cell.length_c   1.000
_cell.angle_alpha   90.00
_cell.angle_beta   90.00
_cell.angle_gamma   90.00
#
_symmetry.space_group_name_H-M   'P 1'
#
loop_
_entity.id
_entity.type
_entity.pdbx_description
1 polymer ?
#
loop_
_entity_poly.entity_id
_entity_poly.type
_entity_poly.pdbx_seq_one_letter_code
_entity_poly.pdbx_strand_id
1 'polypeptide(L)'
;MYEQADRWFSLTTYEDDARAATVLLGEDLFPSDYLITDLTRQDFRGSKGFSNTQLERTEPGTFQELDIIYLLQRAYTSERIIHGPLKVSDGEELADVVVMGDEVTLLLQAKDSPNTPATLNTTLERKRKKATSQLKNGLQQLRGAISTIKREGNPALALVGGTPLDIDLAARPLVGVVVVREFFIDNYDEYSTMILKFMDEVGVRVLAFDYNEFEVMTRHCPSEDALLSAFFQISKCAEERRIYPRLRFKDLPPR
;
A
#
# COMPACT_ATOMS: atom_id res chain seq x y z
N MET A 1 17.65 1.10 4.75
CA MET A 1 18.63 0.08 4.33
C MET A 1 20.02 0.70 4.19
N TYR A 2 20.17 1.84 3.49
CA TYR A 2 21.46 2.54 3.32
C TYR A 2 22.15 3.02 4.61
N GLU A 3 21.44 3.56 5.62
CA GLU A 3 22.10 3.99 6.87
C GLU A 3 22.61 2.82 7.73
N GLN A 4 22.02 1.63 7.59
CA GLN A 4 22.58 0.41 8.17
C GLN A 4 23.75 -0.11 7.35
N ALA A 5 23.79 0.18 6.04
CA ALA A 5 24.90 -0.17 5.17
C ALA A 5 26.17 0.58 5.59
N ASP A 6 26.13 1.89 5.83
CA ASP A 6 27.31 2.62 6.33
C ASP A 6 27.80 2.10 7.68
N ARG A 7 26.90 1.64 8.55
CA ARG A 7 27.28 1.00 9.82
C ARG A 7 27.80 -0.42 9.62
N TRP A 8 27.27 -1.19 8.68
CA TRP A 8 27.77 -2.53 8.35
C TRP A 8 29.12 -2.48 7.64
N PHE A 9 29.32 -1.53 6.74
CA PHE A 9 30.55 -1.32 5.99
C PHE A 9 31.60 -0.53 6.77
N SER A 10 31.24 0.22 7.82
CA SER A 10 32.24 0.79 8.74
C SER A 10 32.80 -0.21 9.75
N LEU A 11 32.26 -1.44 9.78
CA LEU A 11 32.72 -2.54 10.62
C LEU A 11 33.51 -3.60 9.84
N THR A 12 33.72 -3.43 8.53
CA THR A 12 34.51 -4.39 7.75
C THR A 12 35.99 -4.29 8.12
N THR A 13 36.63 -5.45 8.24
CA THR A 13 38.06 -5.56 8.49
C THR A 13 38.79 -5.89 7.19
N TYR A 14 40.12 -5.75 7.20
CA TYR A 14 40.97 -6.18 6.09
C TYR A 14 40.74 -7.66 5.70
N GLU A 15 40.46 -8.53 6.68
CA GLU A 15 40.16 -9.94 6.42
C GLU A 15 38.78 -10.15 5.78
N ASP A 16 37.83 -9.25 6.02
CA ASP A 16 36.51 -9.30 5.37
C ASP A 16 36.62 -8.87 3.91
N ASP A 17 37.38 -7.82 3.64
CA ASP A 17 37.66 -7.35 2.27
C ASP A 17 38.46 -8.39 1.49
N ALA A 18 39.44 -9.06 2.11
CA ALA A 18 40.21 -10.13 1.49
C ALA A 18 39.37 -11.37 1.12
N ARG A 19 38.23 -11.57 1.80
CA ARG A 19 37.26 -12.64 1.52
C ARG A 19 36.09 -12.17 0.64
N ALA A 20 36.03 -10.89 0.31
CA ALA A 20 34.96 -10.36 -0.52
C ALA A 20 35.06 -10.90 -1.95
N ALA A 21 33.91 -11.27 -2.50
CA ALA A 21 33.81 -11.61 -3.92
C ALA A 21 33.52 -10.35 -4.72
N THR A 22 34.34 -10.05 -5.72
CA THR A 22 34.03 -8.99 -6.68
C THR A 22 33.02 -9.51 -7.70
N VAL A 23 31.84 -8.90 -7.71
CA VAL A 23 30.82 -9.17 -8.73
C VAL A 23 30.90 -8.08 -9.79
N LEU A 24 31.24 -8.47 -11.03
CA LEU A 24 31.20 -7.61 -12.19
C LEU A 24 29.89 -7.88 -12.94
N LEU A 25 28.98 -6.92 -12.93
CA LEU A 25 27.76 -6.99 -13.73
C LEU A 25 28.12 -6.57 -15.17
N GLY A 26 27.96 -7.50 -16.10
CA GLY A 26 28.20 -7.29 -17.53
C GLY A 26 27.02 -6.62 -18.23
N GLU A 27 26.99 -6.72 -19.55
CA GLU A 27 25.82 -6.32 -20.35
C GLU A 27 24.65 -7.28 -20.15
N ASP A 28 23.44 -6.76 -20.37
CA ASP A 28 22.20 -7.53 -20.28
C ASP A 28 22.20 -8.66 -21.32
N LEU A 29 22.22 -9.91 -20.86
CA LEU A 29 22.17 -11.09 -21.74
C LEU A 29 20.77 -11.31 -22.35
N PHE A 30 19.75 -10.65 -21.80
CA PHE A 30 18.36 -10.69 -22.22
C PHE A 30 17.75 -9.29 -22.03
N PRO A 31 16.73 -8.90 -22.80
CA PRO A 31 15.96 -7.69 -22.53
C PRO A 31 15.60 -7.59 -21.04
N SER A 32 15.99 -6.50 -20.39
CA SER A 32 15.70 -6.28 -18.98
C SER A 32 14.24 -5.88 -18.73
N ASP A 33 13.52 -5.49 -19.79
CA ASP A 33 12.13 -5.09 -19.73
C ASP A 33 11.24 -5.96 -20.64
N TYR A 34 10.46 -6.83 -20.02
CA TYR A 34 9.47 -7.68 -20.69
C TYR A 34 8.06 -7.22 -20.31
N LEU A 35 7.17 -7.18 -21.30
CA LEU A 35 5.73 -7.15 -21.05
C LEU A 35 5.26 -8.57 -20.71
N ILE A 36 4.84 -8.77 -19.46
CA ILE A 36 4.22 -10.01 -19.00
C ILE A 36 2.72 -9.79 -18.92
N THR A 37 1.95 -10.60 -19.65
CA THR A 37 0.49 -10.61 -19.54
C THR A 37 0.07 -11.88 -18.80
N ASP A 38 -0.60 -11.68 -17.66
CA ASP A 38 -1.24 -12.73 -16.90
C ASP A 38 -2.73 -12.81 -17.29
N LEU A 39 -3.13 -13.98 -17.78
CA LEU A 39 -4.49 -14.32 -18.19
C LEU A 39 -5.20 -15.22 -17.18
N THR A 40 -4.62 -15.41 -16.00
CA THR A 40 -5.28 -16.12 -14.90
C THR A 40 -6.55 -15.39 -14.51
N ARG A 41 -7.57 -16.17 -14.16
CA ARG A 41 -8.90 -15.65 -13.85
C ARG A 41 -8.82 -14.77 -12.60
N GLN A 42 -9.25 -13.52 -12.74
CA GLN A 42 -9.32 -12.54 -11.67
C GLN A 42 -10.78 -12.34 -11.25
N ASP A 43 -11.17 -12.87 -10.09
CA ASP A 43 -12.58 -12.92 -9.64
C ASP A 43 -13.02 -11.74 -8.75
N PHE A 44 -12.14 -10.78 -8.47
CA PHE A 44 -12.52 -9.58 -7.71
C PHE A 44 -13.40 -8.62 -8.53
N ARG A 45 -14.21 -7.82 -7.85
CA ARG A 45 -15.17 -6.91 -8.52
C ARG A 45 -14.41 -5.72 -9.10
N GLY A 46 -14.61 -5.44 -10.39
CA GLY A 46 -13.85 -4.40 -11.11
C GLY A 46 -12.63 -4.91 -11.87
N SER A 47 -12.35 -6.23 -11.77
CA SER A 47 -11.34 -6.90 -12.57
C SER A 47 -11.56 -6.75 -14.08
N LYS A 48 -10.47 -6.55 -14.82
CA LYS A 48 -10.47 -6.57 -16.30
C LYS A 48 -10.32 -7.98 -16.88
N GLY A 49 -10.11 -8.99 -16.03
CA GLY A 49 -9.90 -10.39 -16.42
C GLY A 49 -8.48 -10.72 -16.90
N PHE A 50 -7.57 -9.75 -16.88
CA PHE A 50 -6.16 -9.91 -17.20
C PHE A 50 -5.34 -8.83 -16.50
N SER A 51 -4.05 -9.07 -16.29
CA SER A 51 -3.10 -8.05 -15.82
C SER A 51 -1.87 -8.02 -16.69
N ASN A 52 -1.34 -6.82 -16.93
CA ASN A 52 -0.03 -6.64 -17.54
C ASN A 52 0.98 -6.30 -16.44
N THR A 53 2.25 -6.56 -16.68
CA THR A 53 3.35 -6.10 -15.82
C THR A 53 4.57 -5.85 -16.69
N GLN A 54 5.28 -4.78 -16.37
CA GLN A 54 6.49 -4.35 -17.04
C GLN A 54 7.44 -3.73 -16.00
N LEU A 55 8.74 -3.77 -16.25
CA LEU A 55 9.75 -3.20 -15.34
C LEU A 55 9.70 -1.68 -15.39
N GLU A 56 9.74 -1.11 -16.59
CA GLU A 56 9.59 0.32 -16.77
C GLU A 56 8.11 0.71 -16.72
N ARG A 57 7.76 1.60 -15.79
CA ARG A 57 6.38 2.02 -15.55
C ARG A 57 6.29 3.53 -15.57
N THR A 58 5.65 4.08 -16.60
CA THR A 58 5.30 5.50 -16.68
C THR A 58 4.04 5.82 -15.90
N GLU A 59 3.04 4.95 -15.95
CA GLU A 59 1.78 5.03 -15.20
C GLU A 59 1.71 3.91 -14.15
N PRO A 60 2.16 4.15 -12.91
CA PRO A 60 2.38 3.08 -11.95
C PRO A 60 1.13 2.72 -11.11
N GLY A 61 0.12 3.61 -11.07
CA GLY A 61 -1.02 3.51 -10.14
C GLY A 61 -1.75 2.17 -10.24
N THR A 62 -2.27 1.86 -11.42
CA THR A 62 -3.06 0.64 -11.64
C THR A 62 -2.29 -0.65 -11.35
N PHE A 63 -0.97 -0.69 -11.59
CA PHE A 63 -0.17 -1.89 -11.27
C PHE A 63 -0.06 -2.11 -9.76
N GLN A 64 0.23 -1.04 -9.00
CA GLN A 64 0.32 -1.15 -7.55
C GLN A 64 -1.03 -1.49 -6.91
N GLU A 65 -2.12 -0.95 -7.44
CA GLU A 65 -3.48 -1.29 -7.00
C GLU A 65 -3.78 -2.78 -7.17
N LEU A 66 -3.47 -3.35 -8.33
CA LEU A 66 -3.64 -4.79 -8.60
C LEU A 66 -2.76 -5.64 -7.69
N ASP A 67 -1.49 -5.26 -7.52
CA ASP A 67 -0.58 -5.94 -6.59
C ASP A 67 -1.16 -5.97 -5.17
N ILE A 68 -1.66 -4.83 -4.68
CA ILE A 68 -2.33 -4.73 -3.36
C ILE A 68 -3.58 -5.62 -3.29
N ILE A 69 -4.39 -5.69 -4.34
CA ILE A 69 -5.55 -6.59 -4.40
C ILE A 69 -5.11 -8.05 -4.24
N TYR A 70 -4.07 -8.48 -4.94
CA TYR A 70 -3.56 -9.85 -4.81
C TYR A 70 -3.00 -10.14 -3.41
N LEU A 71 -2.38 -9.15 -2.76
CA LEU A 71 -1.95 -9.29 -1.37
C LEU A 71 -3.14 -9.43 -0.41
N LEU A 72 -4.21 -8.66 -0.63
CA LEU A 72 -5.44 -8.72 0.17
C LEU A 72 -6.19 -10.05 0.00
N GLN A 73 -6.08 -10.71 -1.15
CA GLN A 73 -6.67 -12.03 -1.38
C GLN A 73 -6.09 -13.13 -0.47
N ARG A 74 -4.97 -12.86 0.21
CA ARG A 74 -4.45 -13.74 1.28
C ARG A 74 -5.35 -13.75 2.51
N ALA A 75 -6.08 -12.66 2.77
CA ALA A 75 -6.90 -12.48 3.97
C ALA A 75 -8.41 -12.41 3.69
N TYR A 76 -8.79 -12.04 2.47
CA TYR A 76 -10.18 -11.86 2.05
C TYR A 76 -10.48 -12.64 0.78
N THR A 77 -11.73 -13.07 0.60
CA THR A 77 -12.15 -13.66 -0.68
C THR A 77 -12.26 -12.58 -1.76
N SER A 78 -12.05 -12.97 -3.02
CA SER A 78 -12.08 -12.07 -4.18
C SER A 78 -13.35 -11.23 -4.27
N GLU A 79 -14.52 -11.81 -3.97
CA GLU A 79 -15.84 -11.19 -4.14
C GLU A 79 -16.05 -10.02 -3.17
N ARG A 80 -15.30 -10.00 -2.08
CA ARG A 80 -15.32 -8.92 -1.07
C ARG A 80 -14.44 -7.74 -1.45
N ILE A 81 -13.59 -7.87 -2.46
CA ILE A 81 -12.66 -6.84 -2.89
C ILE A 81 -13.24 -6.14 -4.13
N ILE A 82 -13.30 -4.82 -4.07
CA ILE A 82 -13.82 -3.95 -5.11
C ILE A 82 -12.71 -3.01 -5.55
N HIS A 83 -12.32 -3.10 -6.82
CA HIS A 83 -11.34 -2.23 -7.44
C HIS A 83 -12.03 -1.00 -8.04
N GLY A 84 -11.60 0.18 -7.61
CA GLY A 84 -12.05 1.49 -8.10
C GLY A 84 -13.56 1.70 -8.21
N PRO A 85 -14.33 1.56 -7.10
CA PRO A 85 -15.74 1.93 -7.09
C PRO A 85 -15.92 3.44 -7.39
N LEU A 86 -16.73 3.76 -8.39
CA LEU A 86 -17.07 5.12 -8.79
C LEU A 86 -18.33 5.60 -8.08
N LYS A 87 -18.32 6.84 -7.59
CA LYS A 87 -19.51 7.52 -7.05
C LYS A 87 -20.45 7.83 -8.20
N VAL A 88 -21.71 7.40 -8.10
CA VAL A 88 -22.72 7.67 -9.13
C VAL A 88 -23.02 9.18 -9.27
N SER A 89 -22.79 9.95 -8.21
CA SER A 89 -23.05 11.39 -8.15
C SER A 89 -22.20 12.23 -9.09
N ASP A 90 -20.91 11.90 -9.25
CA ASP A 90 -19.94 12.71 -9.98
C ASP A 90 -18.99 11.89 -10.87
N GLY A 91 -19.06 10.56 -10.81
CA GLY A 91 -18.21 9.65 -11.57
C GLY A 91 -16.78 9.55 -11.04
N GLU A 92 -16.43 10.24 -9.94
CA GLU A 92 -15.12 10.12 -9.32
C GLU A 92 -15.02 8.84 -8.49
N GLU A 93 -13.83 8.29 -8.43
CA GLU A 93 -13.51 7.14 -7.60
C GLU A 93 -13.64 7.46 -6.11
N LEU A 94 -14.29 6.56 -5.36
CA LEU A 94 -14.42 6.70 -3.90
C LEU A 94 -13.09 6.36 -3.22
N ALA A 95 -12.49 5.23 -3.60
CA ALA A 95 -11.18 4.79 -3.15
C ALA A 95 -10.57 3.83 -4.17
N ASP A 96 -9.23 3.73 -4.19
CA ASP A 96 -8.51 2.85 -5.11
C ASP A 96 -8.98 1.38 -4.92
N VAL A 97 -9.14 0.95 -3.66
CA VAL A 97 -9.71 -0.36 -3.32
C VAL A 97 -10.66 -0.26 -2.12
N VAL A 98 -11.78 -0.97 -2.16
CA VAL A 98 -12.69 -1.17 -1.04
C VAL A 98 -12.82 -2.65 -0.71
N VAL A 99 -12.69 -3.02 0.56
CA VAL A 99 -12.89 -4.40 1.01
C VAL A 99 -14.06 -4.47 1.98
N MET A 100 -15.03 -5.32 1.63
CA MET A 100 -16.22 -5.60 2.44
C MET A 100 -15.93 -6.77 3.39
N GLY A 101 -15.11 -6.52 4.43
CA GLY A 101 -14.85 -7.49 5.50
C GLY A 101 -16.10 -7.80 6.33
N ASP A 102 -16.05 -8.84 7.15
CA ASP A 102 -17.13 -9.19 8.09
C ASP A 102 -17.21 -8.25 9.30
N GLU A 103 -16.07 -7.75 9.78
CA GLU A 103 -15.97 -6.90 10.96
C GLU A 103 -15.87 -5.41 10.59
N VAL A 104 -15.15 -5.09 9.51
CA VAL A 104 -14.89 -3.71 9.07
C VAL A 104 -14.96 -3.55 7.56
N THR A 105 -15.22 -2.32 7.12
CA THR A 105 -15.04 -1.91 5.72
C THR A 105 -13.67 -1.25 5.57
N LEU A 106 -12.79 -1.81 4.73
CA LEU A 106 -11.50 -1.21 4.44
C LEU A 106 -11.61 -0.24 3.26
N LEU A 107 -11.07 0.97 3.45
CA LEU A 107 -10.88 1.96 2.40
C LEU A 107 -9.39 2.12 2.14
N LEU A 108 -8.93 1.67 0.98
CA LEU A 108 -7.52 1.62 0.61
C LEU A 108 -7.17 2.68 -0.43
N GLN A 109 -6.02 3.33 -0.22
CA GLN A 109 -5.41 4.28 -1.14
C GLN A 109 -3.98 3.82 -1.45
N ALA A 110 -3.70 3.52 -2.71
CA ALA A 110 -2.37 3.15 -3.21
C ALA A 110 -1.70 4.38 -3.83
N LYS A 111 -0.43 4.61 -3.51
CA LYS A 111 0.35 5.72 -4.05
C LYS A 111 1.73 5.27 -4.47
N ASP A 112 1.87 5.06 -5.76
CA ASP A 112 3.15 4.70 -6.37
C ASP A 112 3.84 5.90 -7.04
N SER A 113 5.09 5.71 -7.42
CA SER A 113 5.89 6.61 -8.23
C SER A 113 6.39 5.87 -9.47
N PRO A 114 6.51 6.54 -10.63
CA PRO A 114 7.00 5.92 -11.85
C PRO A 114 8.30 5.14 -11.62
N ASN A 115 8.44 4.00 -12.29
CA ASN A 115 9.69 3.25 -12.29
C ASN A 115 10.39 3.50 -13.63
N THR A 116 11.10 4.63 -13.71
CA THR A 116 11.83 5.07 -14.89
C THR A 116 13.28 5.39 -14.52
N PRO A 117 14.24 5.29 -15.45
CA PRO A 117 15.63 5.65 -15.19
C PRO A 117 15.78 7.05 -14.58
N ALA A 118 15.01 8.02 -15.08
CA ALA A 118 14.97 9.37 -14.54
C ALA A 118 14.54 9.43 -13.07
N THR A 119 13.57 8.60 -12.67
CA THR A 119 13.08 8.54 -11.28
C THR A 119 14.07 7.82 -10.38
N LEU A 120 14.72 6.76 -10.87
CA LEU A 120 15.75 6.02 -10.14
C LEU A 120 16.96 6.90 -9.80
N ASN A 121 17.37 7.75 -10.74
CA ASN A 121 18.49 8.68 -10.61
C ASN A 121 18.17 9.95 -9.80
N THR A 122 16.96 10.07 -9.23
CA THR A 122 16.66 11.19 -8.34
C THR A 122 17.42 11.09 -7.01
N THR A 123 17.73 12.25 -6.43
CA THR A 123 18.41 12.32 -5.13
C THR A 123 17.54 11.75 -4.01
N LEU A 124 18.17 11.23 -2.96
CA LEU A 124 17.46 10.71 -1.78
C LEU A 124 16.51 11.75 -1.16
N GLU A 125 16.92 13.02 -1.10
CA GLU A 125 16.05 14.10 -0.62
C GLU A 125 14.77 14.26 -1.45
N ARG A 126 14.85 14.09 -2.78
CA ARG A 126 13.68 14.14 -3.66
C ARG A 126 12.77 12.94 -3.44
N LYS A 127 13.34 11.75 -3.23
CA LYS A 127 12.57 10.53 -2.90
C LYS A 127 11.84 10.66 -1.56
N ARG A 128 12.51 11.19 -0.53
CA ARG A 128 11.89 11.49 0.78
C ARG A 128 10.71 12.44 0.67
N LYS A 129 10.89 13.58 -0.02
CA LYS A 129 9.80 14.54 -0.27
C LYS A 129 8.65 13.90 -1.05
N LYS A 130 8.96 13.02 -2.00
CA LYS A 130 7.94 12.29 -2.76
C LYS A 130 7.15 11.34 -1.86
N ALA A 131 7.81 10.58 -0.97
CA ALA A 131 7.14 9.70 0.00
C ALA A 131 6.21 10.50 0.94
N THR A 132 6.68 11.62 1.50
CA THR A 132 5.85 12.54 2.31
C THR A 132 4.64 13.02 1.52
N SER A 133 4.84 13.45 0.27
CA SER A 133 3.75 13.90 -0.60
C SER A 133 2.76 12.78 -0.94
N GLN A 134 3.23 11.56 -1.16
CA GLN A 134 2.37 10.40 -1.45
C GLN A 134 1.49 10.08 -0.24
N LEU A 135 2.08 10.00 0.96
CA LEU A 135 1.33 9.77 2.19
C LEU A 135 0.28 10.87 2.40
N LYS A 136 0.67 12.14 2.26
CA LYS A 136 -0.26 13.28 2.39
C LYS A 136 -1.43 13.19 1.41
N ASN A 137 -1.16 12.85 0.14
CA ASN A 137 -2.20 12.72 -0.89
C ASN A 137 -3.12 11.53 -0.62
N GLY A 138 -2.58 10.38 -0.23
CA GLY A 138 -3.37 9.20 0.14
C GLY A 138 -4.28 9.47 1.33
N LEU A 139 -3.78 10.13 2.37
CA LEU A 139 -4.59 10.60 3.49
C LEU A 139 -5.70 11.57 3.03
N GLN A 140 -5.39 12.53 2.15
CA GLN A 140 -6.39 13.48 1.66
C GLN A 140 -7.52 12.81 0.87
N GLN A 141 -7.22 11.85 0.00
CA GLN A 141 -8.24 11.09 -0.72
C GLN A 141 -9.08 10.22 0.21
N LEU A 142 -8.44 9.57 1.18
CA LEU A 142 -9.12 8.82 2.22
C LEU A 142 -10.07 9.69 3.05
N ARG A 143 -9.69 10.95 3.36
CA ARG A 143 -10.60 11.92 3.99
C ARG A 143 -11.82 12.19 3.13
N GLY A 144 -11.63 12.36 1.83
CA GLY A 144 -12.71 12.54 0.87
C GLY A 144 -13.68 11.37 0.91
N ALA A 145 -13.16 10.15 0.84
CA ALA A 145 -13.95 8.91 0.91
C ALA A 145 -14.79 8.83 2.20
N ILE A 146 -14.13 9.00 3.35
CA ILE A 146 -14.78 8.93 4.66
C ILE A 146 -15.84 10.03 4.81
N SER A 147 -15.54 11.26 4.35
CA SER A 147 -16.47 12.39 4.40
C SER A 147 -17.72 12.13 3.56
N THR A 148 -17.55 11.60 2.35
CA THR A 148 -18.66 11.21 1.48
C THR A 148 -19.55 10.16 2.16
N ILE A 149 -18.96 9.08 2.69
CA ILE A 149 -19.71 8.02 3.37
C ILE A 149 -20.44 8.58 4.61
N LYS A 150 -19.77 9.39 5.45
CA LYS A 150 -20.41 9.99 6.63
C LYS A 150 -21.56 10.94 6.28
N ARG A 151 -21.43 11.70 5.19
CA ARG A 151 -22.44 12.67 4.76
C ARG A 151 -23.66 12.00 4.13
N GLU A 152 -23.43 10.97 3.33
CA GLU A 152 -24.47 10.33 2.52
C GLU A 152 -25.02 9.05 3.18
N GLY A 153 -24.38 8.57 4.24
CA GLY A 153 -24.66 7.28 4.87
C GLY A 153 -24.12 6.15 4.01
N ASN A 154 -24.81 5.86 2.91
CA ASN A 154 -24.40 4.83 1.95
C ASN A 154 -24.42 5.42 0.53
N PRO A 155 -23.29 5.96 0.03
CA PRO A 155 -23.23 6.56 -1.30
C PRO A 155 -23.51 5.50 -2.38
N ALA A 156 -24.25 5.87 -3.42
CA ALA A 156 -24.47 4.99 -4.55
C ALA A 156 -23.18 4.83 -5.35
N LEU A 157 -22.76 3.58 -5.58
CA LEU A 157 -21.52 3.26 -6.28
C LEU A 157 -21.76 2.38 -7.51
N ALA A 158 -20.83 2.43 -8.45
CA ALA A 158 -20.79 1.57 -9.63
C ALA A 158 -19.35 1.14 -9.97
N LEU A 159 -19.19 0.02 -10.66
CA LEU A 159 -17.92 -0.38 -11.26
C LEU A 159 -17.60 0.47 -12.48
N VAL A 160 -16.32 0.50 -12.86
CA VAL A 160 -15.86 1.00 -14.16
C VAL A 160 -16.59 0.22 -15.27
N GLY A 161 -17.49 0.88 -15.98
CA GLY A 161 -18.45 0.24 -16.92
C GLY A 161 -19.92 0.43 -16.55
N GLY A 162 -20.22 1.06 -15.41
CA GLY A 162 -21.56 1.50 -15.02
C GLY A 162 -22.42 0.43 -14.34
N THR A 163 -21.85 -0.75 -14.02
CA THR A 163 -22.56 -1.78 -13.26
C THR A 163 -22.76 -1.32 -11.82
N PRO A 164 -24.00 -1.15 -11.33
CA PRO A 164 -24.24 -0.70 -9.96
C PRO A 164 -23.69 -1.69 -8.94
N LEU A 165 -23.13 -1.16 -7.84
CA LEU A 165 -22.67 -1.93 -6.70
C LEU A 165 -23.75 -1.92 -5.62
N ASP A 166 -24.38 -3.06 -5.39
CA ASP A 166 -25.22 -3.27 -4.21
C ASP A 166 -24.34 -3.64 -3.02
N ILE A 167 -23.94 -2.63 -2.24
CA ILE A 167 -23.14 -2.75 -1.03
C ILE A 167 -23.60 -1.72 0.01
N ASP A 168 -23.40 -2.04 1.29
CA ASP A 168 -23.65 -1.11 2.39
C ASP A 168 -22.34 -0.75 3.10
N LEU A 169 -21.84 0.46 2.80
CA LEU A 169 -20.60 0.97 3.39
C LEU A 169 -20.78 1.46 4.84
N ALA A 170 -22.01 1.73 5.28
CA ALA A 170 -22.32 2.17 6.63
C ALA A 170 -22.60 1.02 7.60
N ALA A 171 -22.80 -0.21 7.09
CA ALA A 171 -23.09 -1.39 7.89
C ALA A 171 -22.00 -1.70 8.94
N ARG A 172 -20.75 -1.30 8.68
CA ARG A 172 -19.58 -1.66 9.48
C ARG A 172 -18.68 -0.46 9.76
N PRO A 173 -17.90 -0.48 10.85
CA PRO A 173 -16.88 0.52 11.09
C PRO A 173 -15.90 0.61 9.92
N LEU A 174 -15.51 1.84 9.57
CA LEU A 174 -14.51 2.10 8.54
C LEU A 174 -13.10 1.97 9.12
N VAL A 175 -12.19 1.40 8.33
CA VAL A 175 -10.74 1.45 8.56
C VAL A 175 -10.06 1.92 7.28
N GLY A 176 -9.24 2.96 7.40
CA GLY A 176 -8.47 3.46 6.27
C GLY A 176 -7.10 2.81 6.19
N VAL A 177 -6.63 2.53 4.97
CA VAL A 177 -5.26 2.08 4.72
C VAL A 177 -4.66 2.90 3.59
N VAL A 178 -3.45 3.40 3.81
CA VAL A 178 -2.65 4.08 2.78
C VAL A 178 -1.40 3.26 2.53
N VAL A 179 -1.20 2.80 1.30
CA VAL A 179 0.02 2.09 0.89
C VAL A 179 0.81 3.00 -0.04
N VAL A 180 2.01 3.40 0.38
CA VAL A 180 2.94 4.17 -0.44
C VAL A 180 4.05 3.27 -0.98
N ARG A 181 4.82 3.76 -1.95
CA ARG A 181 5.96 3.01 -2.50
C ARG A 181 6.99 2.65 -1.42
N GLU A 182 7.45 3.62 -0.65
CA GLU A 182 8.53 3.45 0.32
C GLU A 182 8.43 4.47 1.48
N PHE A 183 8.85 4.06 2.67
CA PHE A 183 9.08 4.97 3.80
C PHE A 183 10.55 5.04 4.18
N PHE A 184 11.00 6.26 4.51
CA PHE A 184 12.35 6.54 4.95
C PHE A 184 12.44 6.59 6.48
N ILE A 185 13.51 6.01 7.03
CA ILE A 185 13.72 5.84 8.48
C ILE A 185 13.79 7.19 9.18
N ASP A 186 14.50 8.13 8.58
CA ASP A 186 14.78 9.44 9.15
C ASP A 186 13.64 10.44 8.99
N ASN A 187 12.57 10.08 8.25
CA ASN A 187 11.35 10.87 8.10
C ASN A 187 10.17 10.33 8.94
N TYR A 188 10.37 9.29 9.76
CA TYR A 188 9.27 8.63 10.46
C TYR A 188 8.54 9.53 11.47
N ASP A 189 9.21 10.54 12.03
CA ASP A 189 8.58 11.53 12.89
C ASP A 189 7.57 12.41 12.12
N GLU A 190 7.92 12.78 10.89
CA GLU A 190 7.04 13.53 9.98
C GLU A 190 5.82 12.68 9.58
N TYR A 191 6.05 11.41 9.21
CA TYR A 191 4.98 10.47 8.88
C TYR A 191 4.04 10.24 10.07
N SER A 192 4.60 10.00 11.25
CA SER A 192 3.85 9.80 12.49
C SER A 192 2.95 10.99 12.78
N THR A 193 3.48 12.21 12.67
CA THR A 193 2.71 13.44 12.90
C THR A 193 1.53 13.55 11.93
N MET A 194 1.73 13.27 10.64
CA MET A 194 0.66 13.34 9.64
C MET A 194 -0.44 12.30 9.89
N ILE A 195 -0.07 11.04 10.19
CA ILE A 195 -1.02 9.95 10.41
C ILE A 195 -1.83 10.18 11.69
N LEU A 196 -1.16 10.53 12.80
CA LEU A 196 -1.84 10.77 14.07
C LEU A 196 -2.78 11.97 13.99
N LYS A 197 -2.31 13.08 13.41
CA LYS A 197 -3.16 14.25 13.18
C LYS A 197 -4.39 13.89 12.34
N PHE A 198 -4.21 13.07 11.30
CA PHE A 198 -5.33 12.60 10.49
C PHE A 198 -6.35 11.81 11.32
N MET A 199 -5.89 10.83 12.11
CA MET A 199 -6.76 10.00 12.94
C MET A 199 -7.51 10.85 13.97
N ASP A 200 -6.83 11.80 14.62
CA ASP A 200 -7.44 12.72 15.59
C ASP A 200 -8.56 13.58 14.94
N GLU A 201 -8.35 14.05 13.71
CA GLU A 201 -9.31 14.91 13.01
C GLU A 201 -10.50 14.14 12.41
N VAL A 202 -10.28 12.94 11.88
CA VAL A 202 -11.29 12.19 11.13
C VAL A 202 -12.05 11.21 12.02
N GLY A 203 -11.47 10.80 13.15
CA GLY A 203 -12.06 9.85 14.10
C GLY A 203 -12.23 8.44 13.51
N VAL A 204 -11.38 8.08 12.56
CA VAL A 204 -11.35 6.77 11.90
C VAL A 204 -9.92 6.25 12.00
N ARG A 205 -9.76 4.96 12.32
CA ARG A 205 -8.43 4.33 12.37
C ARG A 205 -7.83 4.31 10.98
N VAL A 206 -6.58 4.75 10.89
CA VAL A 206 -5.83 4.73 9.65
C VAL A 206 -4.49 4.08 9.86
N LEU A 207 -4.17 3.18 8.93
CA LEU A 207 -2.90 2.51 8.86
C LEU A 207 -2.18 2.99 7.60
N ALA A 208 -0.91 3.30 7.72
CA ALA A 208 -0.05 3.60 6.60
C ALA A 208 1.08 2.56 6.53
N PHE A 209 1.39 2.12 5.31
CA PHE A 209 2.45 1.16 5.03
C PHE A 209 3.25 1.63 3.82
N ASP A 210 4.54 1.30 3.80
CA ASP A 210 5.14 1.09 2.49
C ASP A 210 4.72 -0.26 1.89
N TYR A 211 4.90 -0.41 0.59
CA TYR A 211 4.47 -1.61 -0.13
C TYR A 211 5.09 -2.89 0.44
N ASN A 212 6.38 -2.85 0.83
CA ASN A 212 7.07 -4.02 1.37
C ASN A 212 6.54 -4.40 2.76
N GLU A 213 6.30 -3.41 3.63
CA GLU A 213 5.67 -3.62 4.93
C GLU A 213 4.28 -4.27 4.77
N PHE A 214 3.49 -3.80 3.80
CA PHE A 214 2.17 -4.35 3.51
C PHE A 214 2.23 -5.78 2.95
N GLU A 215 3.15 -6.05 2.02
CA GLU A 215 3.39 -7.39 1.46
C GLU A 215 3.73 -8.39 2.57
N VAL A 216 4.69 -8.04 3.43
CA VAL A 216 5.13 -8.95 4.50
C VAL A 216 4.01 -9.14 5.53
N MET A 217 3.27 -8.10 5.85
CA MET A 217 2.16 -8.17 6.80
C MET A 217 1.04 -9.10 6.33
N THR A 218 0.59 -8.96 5.08
CA THR A 218 -0.45 -9.82 4.51
C THR A 218 -0.01 -11.28 4.41
N ARG A 219 1.30 -11.54 4.33
CA ARG A 219 1.85 -12.90 4.40
C ARG A 219 1.79 -13.49 5.81
N HIS A 220 2.00 -12.67 6.84
CA HIS A 220 1.92 -13.09 8.24
C HIS A 220 0.48 -13.16 8.75
N CYS A 221 -0.45 -12.49 8.08
CA CYS A 221 -1.84 -12.36 8.47
C CYS A 221 -2.78 -12.87 7.34
N PRO A 222 -2.84 -14.19 7.08
CA PRO A 222 -3.60 -14.78 5.97
C PRO A 222 -5.10 -14.94 6.28
N SER A 223 -5.66 -14.08 7.13
CA SER A 223 -7.10 -14.05 7.42
C SER A 223 -7.52 -12.65 7.87
N GLU A 224 -8.80 -12.32 7.70
CA GLU A 224 -9.38 -11.07 8.19
C GLU A 224 -9.05 -10.85 9.68
N ASP A 225 -9.34 -11.84 10.55
CA ASP A 225 -9.07 -11.74 11.99
C ASP A 225 -7.60 -11.45 12.31
N ALA A 226 -6.67 -12.14 11.65
CA ALA A 226 -5.25 -11.95 11.88
C ALA A 226 -4.80 -10.55 11.42
N LEU A 227 -5.31 -10.09 10.27
CA LEU A 227 -4.96 -8.80 9.70
C LEU A 227 -5.52 -7.65 10.55
N LEU A 228 -6.78 -7.76 10.99
CA LEU A 228 -7.41 -6.76 11.85
C LEU A 228 -6.79 -6.73 13.25
N SER A 229 -6.41 -7.88 13.80
CA SER A 229 -5.64 -7.95 15.05
C SER A 229 -4.30 -7.20 14.92
N ALA A 230 -3.58 -7.39 13.81
CA ALA A 230 -2.34 -6.66 13.54
C ALA A 230 -2.60 -5.15 13.39
N PHE A 231 -3.63 -4.75 12.61
CA PHE A 231 -4.00 -3.35 12.45
C PHE A 231 -4.32 -2.69 13.79
N PHE A 232 -5.08 -3.37 14.64
CA PHE A 232 -5.42 -2.88 15.97
C PHE A 232 -4.18 -2.70 16.85
N GLN A 233 -3.24 -3.64 16.83
CA GLN A 233 -1.99 -3.52 17.59
C GLN A 233 -1.16 -2.30 17.11
N ILE A 234 -1.09 -2.08 15.80
CA ILE A 234 -0.38 -0.95 15.20
C ILE A 234 -1.03 0.37 15.61
N SER A 235 -2.34 0.49 15.42
CA SER A 235 -3.06 1.73 15.74
C SER A 235 -3.00 2.03 17.24
N LYS A 236 -3.18 1.01 18.08
CA LYS A 236 -3.10 1.16 19.54
C LYS A 236 -1.71 1.63 19.99
N CYS A 237 -0.65 1.05 19.44
CA CYS A 237 0.72 1.49 19.71
C CYS A 237 0.93 2.94 19.28
N ALA A 238 0.42 3.32 18.10
CA ALA A 238 0.51 4.69 17.60
C ALA A 238 -0.23 5.69 18.50
N GLU A 239 -1.45 5.37 18.93
CA GLU A 239 -2.27 6.18 19.82
C GLU A 239 -1.62 6.35 21.20
N GLU A 240 -1.17 5.26 21.83
CA GLU A 240 -0.59 5.27 23.17
C GLU A 240 0.77 5.99 23.22
N ARG A 241 1.62 5.79 22.21
CA ARG A 241 2.98 6.34 22.20
C ARG A 241 3.08 7.67 21.47
N ARG A 242 2.04 8.07 20.74
CA ARG A 242 2.03 9.22 19.83
C ARG A 242 3.18 9.17 18.82
N ILE A 243 3.57 7.95 18.43
CA ILE A 243 4.58 7.65 17.41
C ILE A 243 4.06 6.49 16.58
N TYR A 244 3.93 6.66 15.27
CA TYR A 244 3.50 5.58 14.40
C TYR A 244 4.62 4.53 14.32
N PRO A 245 4.34 3.24 14.61
CA PRO A 245 5.39 2.26 14.75
C PRO A 245 5.91 1.82 13.38
N ARG A 246 7.24 1.68 13.27
CA ARG A 246 7.84 1.00 12.13
C ARG A 246 7.75 -0.50 12.30
N LEU A 247 7.20 -1.18 11.29
CA LEU A 247 7.06 -2.62 11.34
C LEU A 247 8.39 -3.33 11.17
N ARG A 248 8.61 -4.36 11.99
CA ARG A 248 9.76 -5.26 11.88
C ARG A 248 9.27 -6.68 12.07
N PHE A 249 9.36 -7.47 11.02
CA PHE A 249 9.07 -8.89 11.04
C PHE A 249 10.38 -9.63 11.29
N LYS A 250 10.47 -10.31 12.43
CA LYS A 250 11.67 -11.08 12.82
C LYS A 250 11.57 -12.55 12.47
N ASP A 251 10.35 -13.07 12.45
CA ASP A 251 10.06 -14.47 12.20
C ASP A 251 9.68 -14.68 10.73
N LEU A 252 9.75 -15.94 10.29
CA LEU A 252 9.24 -16.32 8.98
C LEU A 252 7.69 -16.31 9.01
N PRO A 253 7.05 -16.01 7.87
CA PRO A 253 5.60 -16.12 7.76
C PRO A 253 5.14 -17.55 8.08
N PRO A 254 3.92 -17.72 8.63
CA PRO A 254 3.33 -19.04 8.79
C PRO A 254 3.28 -19.75 7.43
N ARG A 255 3.53 -21.07 7.44
CA ARG A 255 3.52 -21.91 6.24
C ARG A 255 2.11 -22.23 5.78
#